data_AF-A0A173SBN9-F1
#
_entry.id   AF-A0A173SBN9-F1
#
_cell.length_a   1.000
_cell.length_b   1.000
_cell.length_c   1.000
_cell.angle_alpha   90.00
_cell.angle_beta   90.00
_cell.angle_gamma   90.00
#
_symmetry.space_group_name_H-M   'P 1'
#
loop_
_entity.id
_entity.type
_entity.pdbx_description
1 polymer ?
#
loop_
_entity_poly.entity_id
_entity_poly.type
_entity_poly.pdbx_seq_one_letter_code
_entity_poly.pdbx_strand_id
1 'polypeptide(L)' 'MLNNVNYDIDITKEPPADDTARQYYFIEKAKAYVQRESEELGRPLTFCVTTFGCQMNAVIGNC' A
#
# COMPACT_ATOMS: atom_id res chain seq x y z
N MET A 1 19.28 -5.24 11.30
CA MET A 1 19.53 -3.91 10.70
C MET A 1 18.40 -3.65 9.73
N LEU A 2 17.44 -2.79 10.07
CA LEU A 2 16.32 -2.49 9.17
C LEU A 2 16.73 -1.31 8.30
N ASN A 3 17.00 -1.57 7.02
CA ASN A 3 17.21 -0.52 6.03
C ASN A 3 15.88 0.21 5.87
N ASN A 4 15.76 1.35 6.52
CA ASN A 4 14.63 2.26 6.38
C ASN A 4 14.76 2.98 5.02
N VAL A 5 14.51 2.25 3.94
CA VAL A 5 14.47 2.81 2.59
C VAL A 5 13.18 3.62 2.50
N ASN A 6 13.29 4.92 2.75
CA ASN A 6 12.23 5.87 2.43
C ASN A 6 12.22 6.00 0.89
N TYR A 7 11.33 5.27 0.24
CA TYR A 7 11.04 5.53 -1.16
C TYR A 7 10.22 6.82 -1.21
N ASP A 8 10.75 7.85 -1.84
CA ASP A 8 9.99 9.05 -2.24
C ASP A 8 9.00 8.61 -3.34
N ILE A 9 7.82 8.16 -2.92
CA ILE A 9 6.81 7.57 -3.82
C ILE A 9 5.81 8.66 -4.18
N ASP A 10 5.99 9.21 -5.37
CA ASP A 10 5.00 10.07 -5.98
C ASP A 10 3.92 9.24 -6.67
N ILE A 11 2.78 9.07 -5.99
CA ILE A 11 1.63 8.30 -6.49
C ILE A 11 0.90 8.95 -7.67
N THR A 12 1.28 10.17 -8.06
CA THR A 12 0.67 10.90 -9.21
C THR A 12 1.37 10.60 -10.54
N LYS A 13 2.57 10.04 -10.50
CA LYS A 13 3.35 9.65 -11.67
C LYS A 13 3.03 8.22 -12.13
N GLU A 14 3.61 7.82 -13.26
CA GLU A 14 3.58 6.44 -13.71
C GLU A 14 4.28 5.50 -12.71
N PRO A 15 3.78 4.27 -12.52
CA PRO A 15 4.40 3.31 -11.61
C PRO A 15 5.81 2.94 -12.09
N PRO A 16 6.78 2.82 -11.16
CA PRO A 16 8.15 2.46 -11.52
C PRO A 16 8.24 1.05 -12.13
N ALA A 17 9.26 0.83 -12.96
CA ALA A 17 9.50 -0.47 -13.59
C ALA A 17 10.05 -1.53 -12.62
N ASP A 18 10.74 -1.08 -11.55
CA ASP A 18 11.25 -1.96 -10.50
C ASP A 18 10.11 -2.58 -9.70
N ASP A 19 10.11 -3.91 -9.56
CA ASP A 19 9.04 -4.66 -8.90
C ASP A 19 8.82 -4.27 -7.44
N THR A 20 9.89 -3.98 -6.70
CA THR A 20 9.80 -3.63 -5.28
C THR A 20 9.22 -2.22 -5.12
N ALA A 21 9.78 -1.25 -5.86
CA ALA A 21 9.28 0.12 -5.87
C ALA A 21 7.81 0.19 -6.35
N ARG A 22 7.44 -0.66 -7.32
CA ARG A 22 6.06 -0.75 -7.83
C ARG A 22 5.09 -1.29 -6.80
N GLN A 23 5.49 -2.27 -5.99
CA GLN A 23 4.68 -2.75 -4.88
C GLN A 23 4.40 -1.62 -3.89
N TYR A 24 5.43 -0.90 -3.45
CA TYR A 24 5.25 0.24 -2.56
C TYR A 24 4.39 1.36 -3.19
N TYR A 25 4.55 1.63 -4.49
CA TYR A 25 3.71 2.59 -5.22
C TYR A 25 2.21 2.28 -5.08
N PHE A 26 1.81 1.03 -5.28
CA PHE A 26 0.40 0.65 -5.17
C PHE A 26 -0.09 0.60 -3.72
N ILE A 27 0.77 0.31 -2.76
CA ILE A 27 0.43 0.37 -1.33
C ILE A 27 0.10 1.81 -0.93
N GLU A 28 0.95 2.79 -1.28
CA GLU A 28 0.69 4.20 -0.96
C GLU A 28 -0.55 4.73 -1.68
N LYS A 29 -0.75 4.33 -2.94
CA LYS A 29 -1.97 4.67 -3.69
C LYS A 29 -3.23 4.10 -3.05
N ALA A 30 -3.17 2.86 -2.55
CA ALA A 30 -4.30 2.23 -1.85
C ALA A 30 -4.61 2.93 -0.52
N LYS A 31 -3.59 3.34 0.25
CA LYS A 31 -3.78 4.12 1.50
C LYS A 31 -4.54 5.43 1.23
N ALA A 32 -4.11 6.20 0.24
CA ALA A 32 -4.78 7.45 -0.15
C ALA A 32 -6.24 7.21 -0.56
N TYR A 33 -6.49 6.13 -1.32
CA TYR A 33 -7.84 5.75 -1.74
C TYR A 33 -8.74 5.38 -0.55
N VAL A 34 -8.24 4.53 0.36
CA VAL A 34 -8.98 4.08 1.55
C VAL A 34 -9.28 5.26 2.49
N GLN A 35 -8.33 6.18 2.67
CA GLN A 35 -8.54 7.37 3.49
C GLN A 35 -9.68 8.24 2.93
N ARG A 36 -9.64 8.56 1.63
CA ARG A 36 -10.69 9.35 0.98
C ARG A 36 -12.07 8.71 1.14
N GLU A 37 -12.19 7.41 0.83
CA GLU A 37 -13.46 6.70 0.96
C GLU A 37 -13.94 6.58 2.42
N SER A 38 -13.01 6.42 3.37
CA SER A 38 -13.32 6.41 4.80
C SER A 38 -13.87 7.76 5.29
N GLU A 39 -13.31 8.87 4.78
CA GLU A 39 -13.79 10.23 5.07
C GLU A 39 -15.17 10.48 4.46
N GLU A 40 -15.38 10.09 3.20
CA GLU A 40 -16.66 10.20 2.51
C GLU A 40 -17.78 9.40 3.20
N LEU A 41 -17.47 8.23 3.75
CA LEU A 41 -18.43 7.39 4.47
C LEU A 41 -18.56 7.72 5.96
N GLY A 42 -17.67 8.57 6.50
CA GLY A 42 -17.63 8.92 7.92
C GLY A 42 -17.32 7.75 8.86
N ARG A 43 -16.69 6.68 8.36
CA ARG A 43 -16.31 5.49 9.14
C ARG A 43 -15.10 4.77 8.54
N PRO A 44 -14.30 4.07 9.36
CA PRO A 44 -13.22 3.22 8.85
C PRO A 44 -13.74 2.15 7.88
N LEU A 45 -13.03 1.95 6.78
CA LEU A 45 -13.30 0.86 5.85
C LEU A 45 -12.79 -0.47 6.40
N THR A 46 -13.58 -1.53 6.22
CA THR A 46 -13.21 -2.91 6.56
C THR A 46 -13.33 -3.79 5.32
N PHE A 47 -12.49 -4.81 5.23
CA PHE A 47 -12.53 -5.79 4.14
C PHE A 47 -12.36 -7.19 4.72
N CYS A 48 -12.95 -8.17 4.03
CA CYS A 48 -12.73 -9.58 4.31
C CYS A 48 -11.85 -10.15 3.20
N VAL A 49 -10.71 -10.72 3.54
CA VAL A 49 -9.80 -11.35 2.59
C VAL A 49 -9.61 -12.82 2.94
N THR A 50 -9.71 -13.68 1.94
CA THR A 50 -9.30 -15.09 2.03
C THR A 50 -8.08 -15.27 1.14
N THR A 51 -6.90 -15.34 1.75
CA THR A 51 -5.66 -15.55 1.00
C THR A 51 -5.46 -17.03 0.72
N PHE A 52 -5.55 -17.44 -0.54
CA PHE A 52 -5.04 -18.73 -1.01
C PHE A 52 -3.58 -18.51 -1.41
N GLY A 53 -2.65 -19.27 -0.81
CA GLY A 53 -1.21 -18.95 -0.76
C GLY A 53 -0.56 -18.51 -2.07
N CYS A 54 -0.30 -17.20 -2.18
CA CYS A 54 0.88 -16.57 -2.77
C CYS A 54 1.05 -15.24 -2.02
N GLN A 55 2.16 -15.08 -1.29
CA GLN A 55 2.39 -13.93 -0.43
C GLN A 55 2.91 -12.77 -1.28
N MET A 56 2.26 -11.60 -1.19
CA MET A 56 2.90 -10.33 -1.52
C MET A 56 4.20 -10.24 -0.71
N ASN A 57 5.27 -9.63 -1.23
CA ASN A 57 6.48 -9.43 -0.45
C ASN A 57 6.07 -8.72 0.85
N ALA A 58 6.26 -9.37 1.99
CA ALA A 58 5.64 -8.95 3.24
C ALA A 58 6.16 -7.58 3.65
N VAL A 59 5.40 -6.54 3.32
CA VAL A 59 5.55 -5.20 3.89
C VAL A 59 5.01 -5.24 5.30
N ILE A 60 5.82 -5.78 6.20
CA ILE A 60 5.65 -5.71 7.65
C ILE A 60 5.75 -4.24 8.10
N GLY A 61 4.68 -3.48 7.85
CA GLY A 61 4.35 -2.28 8.60
C GLY A 61 3.62 -2.73 9.86
N ASN A 62 4.20 -2.45 11.01
CA ASN A 62 3.64 -2.78 12.32
C ASN A 62 2.24 -2.14 12.44
N CYS A 63 1.23 -2.97 12.68
CA CYS A 63 -0.09 -2.53 13.15
C CYS A 63 0.02 -1.77 14.48
#